data_AF-A0A0S8D5S6-F1
#
_entry.id   AF-A0A0S8D5S6-F1
#
_cell.length_a   1.000
_cell.length_b   1.000
_cell.length_c   1.000
_cell.angle_alpha   90.00
_cell.angle_beta   90.00
_cell.angle_gamma   90.00
#
_symmetry.space_group_name_H-M   'P 1'
#
loop_
_entity.id
_entity.type
_entity.pdbx_description
1 polymer ?
#
loop_
_entity_poly.entity_id
_entity_poly.type
_entity_poly.pdbx_seq_one_letter_code
_entity_poly.pdbx_strand_id
1 'polypeptide(L)'
;MKTAALVMAVLIVMPLSTGFANELSLDKAYSLLYQGKINEAISLVEEYVEDTPDVRAYYFLGYAYYEKQDMEVSMKYFKEAYKMKSFYSPSKGKKH
;
A
#
# COMPACT_ATOMS: atom_id res chain seq x y z
N MET A 1 -12.01 -5.59 -52.96
CA MET A 1 -10.58 -5.30 -52.73
C MET A 1 -10.40 -3.84 -52.29
N LYS A 2 -10.94 -3.46 -51.11
CA LYS A 2 -10.76 -2.13 -50.47
C LYS A 2 -10.60 -2.23 -48.95
N THR A 3 -10.25 -3.41 -48.44
CA THR A 3 -10.07 -3.66 -47.00
C THR A 3 -8.59 -3.65 -46.58
N ALA A 4 -7.67 -3.37 -47.50
CA ALA A 4 -6.27 -3.73 -47.29
C ALA A 4 -5.31 -2.57 -46.97
N ALA A 5 -5.74 -1.32 -46.97
CA ALA A 5 -4.79 -0.23 -46.74
C ALA A 5 -5.47 1.05 -46.30
N LEU A 6 -5.76 1.18 -45.01
CA LEU A 6 -5.42 2.38 -44.24
C LEU A 6 -5.67 2.04 -42.76
N VAL A 7 -4.65 1.54 -42.07
CA VAL A 7 -3.80 2.38 -41.19
C VAL A 7 -4.38 2.40 -39.77
N MET A 8 -3.61 1.83 -38.85
CA MET A 8 -3.60 2.19 -37.42
C MET A 8 -4.90 2.03 -36.64
N ALA A 9 -5.29 0.79 -36.32
CA ALA A 9 -6.02 0.53 -35.09
C ALA A 9 -5.39 -0.63 -34.28
N VAL A 10 -4.07 -0.81 -34.43
CA VAL A 10 -3.23 -1.67 -33.57
C VAL A 10 -2.70 -0.88 -32.35
N LEU A 11 -3.22 0.31 -32.10
CA LEU A 11 -2.95 1.09 -30.89
C LEU A 11 -4.34 1.47 -30.40
N ILE A 12 -4.95 0.73 -29.48
CA ILE A 12 -4.49 0.67 -28.11
C ILE A 12 -5.29 -0.48 -27.47
N VAL A 13 -4.59 -1.59 -27.24
CA VAL A 13 -4.85 -2.42 -26.06
C VAL A 13 -4.44 -1.55 -24.87
N MET A 14 -5.25 -0.56 -24.52
CA MET A 14 -5.24 -0.07 -23.16
C MET A 14 -6.14 -1.11 -22.50
N PRO A 15 -5.64 -1.96 -21.58
CA PRO A 15 -6.49 -2.18 -20.43
C PRO A 15 -6.93 -0.77 -20.04
N LEU A 16 -8.22 -0.48 -20.20
CA LEU A 16 -8.80 0.76 -19.71
C LEU A 16 -8.23 0.85 -18.31
N SER A 17 -7.33 1.82 -18.16
CA SER A 17 -6.66 2.13 -16.93
C SER A 17 -7.76 2.67 -16.03
N THR A 18 -8.54 1.76 -15.47
CA THR A 18 -9.06 1.89 -14.14
C THR A 18 -7.84 1.61 -13.22
N GLY A 19 -6.78 2.40 -13.07
CA GLY A 19 -6.53 3.85 -13.21
C GLY A 19 -7.45 4.76 -12.41
N PHE A 20 -8.62 4.26 -12.00
CA PHE A 20 -9.55 4.89 -11.06
C PHE A 20 -10.33 3.80 -10.31
N ALA A 21 -9.61 2.95 -9.58
CA ALA A 21 -10.16 2.28 -8.39
C ALA A 21 -9.11 2.11 -7.28
N ASN A 22 -7.89 2.63 -7.46
CA ASN A 22 -6.93 2.84 -6.37
C ASN A 22 -7.27 4.12 -5.58
N GLU A 23 -8.54 4.32 -5.23
CA GLU A 23 -8.83 4.94 -3.94
C GLU A 23 -8.69 3.85 -2.87
N LEU A 24 -7.52 3.23 -2.84
CA LEU A 24 -7.08 2.28 -1.84
C LEU A 24 -6.69 3.10 -0.62
N SER A 25 -7.66 3.78 -0.03
CA SER A 25 -7.42 4.58 1.14
C SER A 25 -7.07 3.62 2.28
N LEU A 26 -6.05 3.99 3.04
CA LEU A 26 -5.75 3.34 4.31
C LEU A 26 -6.98 3.29 5.24
N ASP A 27 -8.01 4.10 4.98
CA ASP A 27 -9.33 4.03 5.62
C ASP A 27 -10.05 2.70 5.38
N LYS A 28 -9.93 2.11 4.18
CA LYS A 28 -10.47 0.77 3.89
C LYS A 28 -9.69 -0.31 4.66
N ALA A 29 -8.36 -0.20 4.70
CA ALA A 29 -7.53 -1.11 5.50
C ALA A 29 -7.90 -1.02 6.99
N TYR A 30 -8.09 0.19 7.51
CA TYR A 30 -8.57 0.43 8.86
C TYR A 30 -9.95 -0.22 9.09
N SER A 31 -10.90 -0.03 8.18
CA SER A 31 -12.23 -0.67 8.29
C SER A 31 -12.14 -2.20 8.33
N LEU A 32 -11.28 -2.81 7.50
CA LEU A 32 -11.06 -4.26 7.49
C LEU A 32 -10.46 -4.76 8.81
N LEU A 33 -9.50 -4.01 9.38
CA LEU A 33 -8.92 -4.31 10.69
C LEU A 33 -9.99 -4.26 11.79
N TYR A 34 -10.84 -3.23 11.79
CA TYR A 34 -11.97 -3.12 12.72
C TYR A 34 -12.97 -4.26 12.60
N GLN A 35 -13.14 -4.80 11.40
CA GLN A 35 -14.00 -5.97 11.14
C GLN A 35 -13.32 -7.30 11.48
N GLY A 36 -12.06 -7.31 11.93
CA GLY A 36 -11.28 -8.53 12.17
C GLY A 36 -10.86 -9.25 10.89
N LYS A 37 -11.02 -8.62 9.72
CA LYS A 37 -10.61 -9.16 8.41
C LYS A 37 -9.12 -8.91 8.18
N ILE A 38 -8.29 -9.45 9.06
CA ILE A 38 -6.89 -9.06 9.17
C ILE A 38 -6.09 -9.43 7.92
N ASN A 39 -6.34 -10.59 7.32
CA ASN A 39 -5.63 -11.01 6.11
C ASN A 39 -5.98 -10.13 4.89
N GLU A 40 -7.25 -9.76 4.74
CA GLU A 40 -7.67 -8.84 3.67
C GLU A 40 -7.03 -7.47 3.86
N ALA A 41 -6.95 -6.98 5.10
CA ALA A 41 -6.27 -5.72 5.42
C ALA A 41 -4.78 -5.78 5.07
N ILE A 42 -4.09 -6.88 5.39
CA ILE A 42 -2.67 -7.05 5.06
C ILE A 42 -2.45 -6.98 3.55
N SER A 43 -3.17 -7.80 2.77
CA SER A 43 -3.01 -7.81 1.31
C SER A 43 -3.30 -6.43 0.70
N LEU A 44 -4.32 -5.73 1.20
CA LEU A 44 -4.65 -4.38 0.76
C LEU A 44 -3.53 -3.38 1.03
N VAL A 45 -2.92 -3.44 2.22
CA VAL A 45 -1.87 -2.50 2.59
C VAL A 45 -0.54 -2.88 1.93
N GLU A 46 -0.28 -4.16 1.67
CA GLU A 46 0.88 -4.62 0.90
C GLU A 46 0.86 -4.08 -0.53
N GLU A 47 -0.28 -4.18 -1.22
CA GLU A 47 -0.47 -3.57 -2.54
C GLU A 47 -0.30 -2.05 -2.49
N TYR A 48 -0.83 -1.39 -1.45
CA TYR A 48 -0.67 0.06 -1.27
C TYR A 48 0.80 0.49 -1.13
N VAL A 49 1.62 -0.24 -0.35
CA VAL A 49 3.01 0.14 -0.11
C VAL A 49 3.94 -0.11 -1.30
N GLU A 50 3.58 -1.02 -2.21
CA GLU A 50 4.32 -1.23 -3.47
C GLU A 50 4.29 0.02 -4.34
N ASP A 51 3.12 0.67 -4.44
CA ASP A 51 2.95 1.90 -5.21
C ASP A 51 3.34 3.15 -4.41
N THR A 52 3.00 3.20 -3.12
CA THR A 52 3.16 4.38 -2.27
C THR A 52 3.68 4.03 -0.87
N PRO A 53 5.01 4.06 -0.66
CA PRO A 53 5.59 3.90 0.67
C PRO A 53 5.15 5.04 1.62
N ASP A 54 4.26 4.75 2.58
CA ASP A 54 3.75 5.70 3.59
C ASP A 54 3.97 5.15 5.02
N VAL A 55 4.34 6.03 5.96
CA VAL A 55 4.48 5.73 7.38
C VAL A 55 3.20 5.08 7.93
N ARG A 56 2.05 5.59 7.52
CA ARG A 56 0.75 5.07 7.97
C ARG A 56 0.50 3.64 7.48
N ALA A 57 0.90 3.33 6.25
CA ALA A 57 0.74 2.00 5.68
C ALA A 57 1.60 0.97 6.44
N TYR A 58 2.87 1.28 6.70
CA TYR A 58 3.72 0.43 7.55
C TYR A 58 3.19 0.28 8.99
N TYR A 59 2.57 1.32 9.54
CA TYR A 59 1.88 1.22 10.83
C TYR A 59 0.70 0.25 10.77
N PHE A 60 -0.13 0.31 9.71
CA PHE A 60 -1.25 -0.61 9.54
C PHE A 60 -0.82 -2.06 9.34
N LEU A 61 0.29 -2.32 8.61
CA LEU A 61 0.88 -3.66 8.55
C LEU A 61 1.32 -4.12 9.95
N GLY A 62 2.06 -3.28 10.68
CA GLY A 62 2.48 -3.59 12.05
C GLY A 62 1.30 -3.94 12.97
N TYR A 63 0.22 -3.17 12.90
CA TYR A 63 -1.00 -3.41 13.67
C TYR A 63 -1.74 -4.68 13.22
N ALA A 64 -1.84 -4.94 11.92
CA ALA A 64 -2.45 -6.14 11.39
C ALA A 64 -1.72 -7.42 11.87
N TYR A 65 -0.39 -7.43 11.80
CA TYR A 65 0.40 -8.56 12.29
C TYR A 65 0.36 -8.70 13.82
N TYR A 66 0.18 -7.59 14.55
CA TYR A 66 -0.06 -7.62 15.99
C TYR A 66 -1.38 -8.33 16.32
N GLU A 67 -2.46 -8.00 15.61
CA GLU A 67 -3.77 -8.68 15.77
C GLU A 67 -3.70 -10.17 15.38
N LYS A 68 -2.82 -10.54 14.44
CA LYS A 68 -2.52 -11.95 14.11
C LYS A 68 -1.62 -12.67 15.12
N GLN A 69 -1.17 -11.97 16.17
CA GLN A 69 -0.20 -12.46 17.15
C GLN A 69 1.19 -12.80 16.57
N ASP A 70 1.48 -12.33 15.35
CA ASP A 70 2.80 -12.44 14.74
C ASP A 70 3.66 -11.25 15.16
N MET A 71 4.18 -11.33 16.38
CA MET A 71 4.91 -10.25 17.03
C MET A 71 6.24 -9.92 16.34
N GLU A 72 6.88 -10.90 15.72
CA GLU A 72 8.13 -10.71 15.00
C GLU A 72 7.92 -9.81 13.78
N VAL A 73 6.92 -10.15 12.96
CA VAL A 73 6.58 -9.39 11.75
C VAL A 73 5.97 -8.03 12.11
N SER A 74 5.12 -7.98 13.13
CA SER A 74 4.57 -6.72 13.66
C SER A 74 5.67 -5.74 14.03
N MET A 75 6.66 -6.18 14.83
CA MET A 75 7.78 -5.36 15.26
C MET A 75 8.63 -4.89 14.09
N LYS A 76 8.83 -5.72 13.07
CA LYS A 76 9.54 -5.34 11.84
C LYS A 76 8.85 -4.13 11.18
N TYR A 77 7.55 -4.19 10.95
CA TYR A 77 6.82 -3.11 10.27
C TYR A 77 6.72 -1.83 11.10
N PHE A 78 6.55 -1.93 12.42
CA PHE A 78 6.60 -0.75 13.29
C PHE A 78 7.98 -0.06 13.27
N LYS A 79 9.07 -0.83 13.20
CA LYS A 79 10.42 -0.28 13.05
C LYS A 79 10.58 0.45 11.71
N GLU A 80 10.06 -0.09 10.62
CA GLU A 80 10.08 0.59 9.32
C GLU A 80 9.28 1.91 9.35
N ALA A 81 8.08 1.91 9.92
CA ALA A 81 7.31 3.13 10.12
C ALA A 81 8.08 4.19 10.94
N TYR A 82 8.76 3.77 12.01
CA TYR A 82 9.58 4.66 12.84
C TYR A 82 10.78 5.23 12.09
N LYS A 83 11.51 4.39 11.35
CA LYS A 83 12.65 4.83 10.53
C LYS A 83 12.22 5.86 9.50
N MET A 84 11.09 5.64 8.83
CA MET A 84 10.56 6.60 7.87
C MET A 84 10.16 7.91 8.55
N LYS A 85 9.47 7.89 9.70
CA LYS A 85 9.19 9.11 10.47
C LYS A 85 10.47 9.86 10.84
N SER A 86 11.53 9.15 11.25
CA SER A 86 12.83 9.77 11.57
C SER A 86 13.60 10.27 10.33
N PHE A 87 13.28 9.75 9.13
CA PHE A 87 13.83 10.25 7.88
C PHE A 87 13.09 11.53 7.44
N TYR A 88 11.75 11.53 7.49
CA TYR A 88 10.92 12.68 7.13
C TYR A 88 10.89 13.78 8.20
N SER A 89 11.11 13.43 9.45
CA SER A 89 11.36 14.36 10.55
C SER A 89 12.84 14.33 10.85
N PRO A 90 13.64 15.32 10.41
CA PRO A 90 15.06 15.43 10.79
C PRO A 90 15.18 15.87 12.25
N SER A 91 14.54 15.12 13.14
CA SER A 91 14.71 15.18 14.58
C SER A 91 16.08 14.56 14.87
N LYS A 92 17.12 15.39 14.69
CA LYS A 92 18.43 15.12 15.28
C LYS A 92 18.20 14.90 16.76
N GLY A 93 18.32 13.65 17.20
CA GLY A 93 18.15 13.27 18.58
C GLY A 93 18.96 14.19 19.49
N LYS A 94 18.29 14.88 20.40
CA LYS A 94 18.96 15.34 21.61
C LYS A 94 19.23 14.09 22.45
N LYS A 95 20.46 13.59 22.35
CA LYS A 95 21.04 12.74 23.38
C LYS A 95 21.07 13.58 24.66
N HIS A 96 20.34 13.15 25.68
CA HIS A 96 20.56 13.53 27.06
C HIS A 96 20.86 12.24 27.83
#